data_AF-A0A6H9Y8A0-F1
#
_entry.id   AF-A0A6H9Y8A0-F1
#
_cell.length_a   1.000
_cell.length_b   1.000
_cell.length_c   1.000
_cell.angle_alpha   90.00
_cell.angle_beta   90.00
_cell.angle_gamma   90.00
#
_symmetry.space_group_name_H-M   'P 1'
#
loop_
_entity.id
_entity.type
_entity.pdbx_description
1 polymer ?
#
loop_
_entity_poly.entity_id
_entity_poly.type
_entity_poly.pdbx_seq_one_letter_code
_entity_poly.pdbx_strand_id
1 'polypeptide(L)'
;MRDSGCKNHSSRASHNLPVADFILTGMRIHKVNWADEQKALSAIRRAVFIKEQDVPEELEWDGEDEHALHVLVKEGGEAIGCGRMLPDGHIGRMAVLKGFRGNGVGRLVIKTLLMEAERLRKGKVFLNAQTRAAGFYAKYGFIQVGGEFPDAGIPHVRMEKTLDNFSETLNSRFAIPGRLRFQDAAPGLPVAEITTPDAMARVALQGGQVLEWQPNGHKPVIWVSKAAVYQPGKGVRGGVPVCFPWFGQLGDKGVHGFVRVRMWEVREAKTDLADTVVLRLGIRDDESTRAIWDHAFDLELIVTVGAALKMELLTRNTGNAPFTITDGLHTYFRVGDINQTKVRGLDGTAYLDKTRDFKQFTQSGPVTFSEETDRVYIDTAADCLIEDPVFGRSIRVAKLGSQSSVVWNPWSEKEKGFADMAAGEYKDMVCVETVNASPDEITLAPGGKHSLVAFIGVE
;
A
#
# COMPACT_ATOMS: atom_id res chain seq x y z
N MET A 1 13.27 -5.98 -54.69
CA MET A 1 12.63 -7.30 -54.79
C MET A 1 13.37 -8.26 -53.87
N ARG A 2 12.62 -8.88 -52.94
CA ARG A 2 12.86 -10.11 -52.15
C ARG A 2 14.05 -10.11 -51.18
N ASP A 3 13.82 -10.04 -49.87
CA ASP A 3 13.31 -11.06 -48.92
C ASP A 3 14.27 -12.21 -48.59
N SER A 4 14.55 -12.34 -47.29
CA SER A 4 14.76 -13.54 -46.45
C SER A 4 15.87 -13.26 -45.43
N GLY A 5 15.71 -13.40 -44.12
CA GLY A 5 14.60 -13.79 -43.26
C GLY A 5 15.21 -14.00 -41.88
N CYS A 6 14.78 -13.25 -40.86
CA CYS A 6 15.20 -13.50 -39.48
C CYS A 6 13.94 -13.67 -38.63
N LYS A 7 13.82 -14.86 -38.03
CA LYS A 7 12.65 -15.34 -37.31
C LYS A 7 12.52 -14.62 -35.98
N ASN A 8 11.34 -14.04 -35.75
CA ASN A 8 10.88 -13.58 -34.44
C ASN A 8 10.67 -14.78 -33.50
N HIS A 9 11.39 -14.81 -32.38
CA HIS A 9 10.93 -15.51 -31.18
C HIS A 9 10.52 -14.45 -30.15
N SER A 10 9.20 -14.27 -30.02
CA SER A 10 8.60 -13.53 -28.92
C SER A 10 8.52 -14.48 -27.72
N SER A 11 9.32 -14.26 -26.67
CA SER A 11 9.04 -14.80 -25.35
C SER A 11 8.29 -13.73 -24.55
N ARG A 12 6.99 -13.96 -24.34
CA ARG A 12 6.21 -13.21 -23.37
C ARG A 12 6.68 -13.63 -21.98
N ALA A 13 7.54 -12.82 -21.37
CA ALA A 13 7.83 -12.94 -19.95
C ALA A 13 6.61 -12.45 -19.16
N SER A 14 5.89 -13.40 -18.56
CA SER A 14 4.86 -13.17 -17.54
C SER A 14 5.48 -12.48 -16.34
N HIS A 15 5.26 -11.17 -16.20
CA HIS A 15 5.69 -10.41 -15.04
C HIS A 15 4.75 -10.70 -13.86
N ASN A 16 5.09 -11.73 -13.08
CA ASN A 16 4.55 -11.95 -11.74
C ASN A 16 5.16 -10.89 -10.80
N LEU A 17 4.32 -10.02 -10.23
CA LEU A 17 4.70 -9.14 -9.13
C LEU A 17 4.84 -9.98 -7.84
N PRO A 18 5.97 -9.94 -7.11
CA PRO A 18 6.14 -10.71 -5.88
C PRO A 18 5.41 -10.05 -4.70
N VAL A 19 4.66 -10.86 -3.96
CA VAL A 19 4.10 -10.54 -2.65
C VAL A 19 5.23 -10.73 -1.62
N ALA A 20 5.33 -9.81 -0.66
CA ALA A 20 6.43 -9.64 0.29
C ALA A 20 6.98 -10.94 0.92
N ASP A 21 8.28 -11.17 0.72
CA ASP A 21 9.08 -12.15 1.44
C ASP A 21 9.13 -11.75 2.93
N PHE A 22 8.37 -12.45 3.79
CA PHE A 22 8.55 -12.34 5.23
C PHE A 22 9.76 -13.17 5.63
N ILE A 23 10.83 -12.51 6.05
CA ILE A 23 11.96 -13.15 6.71
C ILE A 23 11.80 -12.89 8.21
N LEU A 24 11.74 -13.97 8.96
CA LEU A 24 12.03 -14.03 10.38
C LEU A 24 12.84 -15.33 10.48
N THR A 25 14.04 -15.30 11.06
CA THR A 25 14.92 -16.47 11.30
C THR A 25 15.70 -17.08 10.11
N GLY A 26 15.80 -16.41 8.95
CA GLY A 26 16.53 -16.96 7.77
C GLY A 26 15.69 -17.92 6.90
N MET A 27 14.43 -18.14 7.29
CA MET A 27 13.41 -18.78 6.49
C MET A 27 12.77 -17.75 5.53
N ARG A 28 12.51 -18.15 4.29
CA ARG A 28 11.78 -17.39 3.28
C ARG A 28 10.53 -18.15 2.88
N ILE A 29 9.42 -17.44 2.70
CA ILE A 29 8.14 -18.02 2.28
C ILE A 29 7.76 -17.46 0.91
N HIS A 30 7.44 -18.34 -0.02
CA HIS A 30 7.10 -17.98 -1.39
C HIS A 30 5.73 -18.54 -1.75
N LYS A 31 4.91 -17.72 -2.39
CA LYS A 31 3.81 -18.24 -3.21
C LYS A 31 4.39 -18.74 -4.52
N VAL A 32 4.08 -19.97 -4.88
CA VAL A 32 4.67 -20.65 -6.04
C VAL A 32 3.60 -21.28 -6.90
N ASN A 33 3.89 -21.46 -8.18
CA ASN A 33 3.06 -22.29 -9.05
C ASN A 33 3.55 -23.74 -8.97
N TRP A 34 2.62 -24.68 -9.10
CA TRP A 34 2.96 -26.09 -9.14
C TRP A 34 3.98 -26.41 -10.24
N ALA A 35 3.77 -25.90 -11.46
CA ALA A 35 4.64 -26.17 -12.61
C ALA A 35 6.11 -25.77 -12.38
N ASP A 36 6.35 -24.68 -11.63
CA ASP A 36 7.68 -24.13 -11.42
C ASP A 36 8.43 -24.82 -10.27
N GLU A 37 7.69 -25.27 -9.24
CA GLU A 37 8.25 -25.77 -7.98
C GLU A 37 7.80 -27.20 -7.62
N GLN A 38 7.28 -27.94 -8.62
CA GLN A 38 6.79 -29.32 -8.47
C GLN A 38 7.78 -30.21 -7.74
N LYS A 39 9.07 -30.12 -8.10
CA LYS A 39 10.12 -30.95 -7.51
C LYS A 39 10.28 -30.71 -6.00
N ALA A 40 10.27 -29.45 -5.57
CA ALA A 40 10.44 -29.08 -4.17
C ALA A 40 9.19 -29.45 -3.35
N LEU A 41 8.00 -29.10 -3.85
CA LEU A 41 6.73 -29.43 -3.21
C LEU A 41 6.55 -30.95 -3.08
N SER A 42 6.84 -31.68 -4.16
CA SER A 42 6.70 -33.14 -4.16
C SER A 42 7.69 -33.83 -3.22
N ALA A 43 8.92 -33.31 -3.12
CA ALA A 43 9.92 -33.87 -2.22
C ALA A 43 9.50 -33.76 -0.74
N ILE A 44 9.00 -32.60 -0.31
CA ILE A 44 8.49 -32.41 1.07
C ILE A 44 7.30 -33.33 1.32
N ARG A 45 6.32 -33.34 0.42
CA ARG A 45 5.09 -34.14 0.56
C ARG A 45 5.37 -35.64 0.57
N ARG A 46 6.26 -36.14 -0.29
CA ARG A 46 6.70 -37.55 -0.27
C ARG A 46 7.42 -37.89 1.03
N ALA A 47 8.26 -37.02 1.56
CA ALA A 47 8.95 -37.26 2.82
C ALA A 47 7.97 -37.34 4.02
N VAL A 48 6.97 -36.44 4.07
CA VAL A 48 6.07 -36.30 5.22
C VAL A 48 4.85 -37.21 5.14
N PHE A 49 4.17 -37.29 3.99
CA PHE A 49 2.93 -38.07 3.87
C PHE A 49 3.21 -39.53 3.51
N ILE A 50 3.98 -39.78 2.44
CA ILE A 50 4.23 -41.14 1.96
C ILE A 50 5.22 -41.88 2.89
N LYS A 51 6.43 -41.34 3.09
CA LYS A 51 7.48 -42.06 3.83
C LYS A 51 7.26 -42.09 5.35
N GLU A 52 6.78 -40.99 5.93
CA GLU A 52 6.66 -40.88 7.39
C GLU A 52 5.28 -41.30 7.90
N GLN A 53 4.20 -40.97 7.17
CA GLN A 53 2.82 -41.22 7.61
C GLN A 53 2.15 -42.39 6.89
N ASP A 54 2.89 -43.06 5.98
CA ASP A 54 2.45 -44.24 5.25
C ASP A 54 1.17 -44.00 4.42
N VAL A 55 0.99 -42.77 3.92
CA VAL A 55 -0.10 -42.43 3.00
C VAL A 55 0.19 -43.07 1.64
N PRO A 56 -0.73 -43.88 1.07
CA PRO A 56 -0.56 -44.45 -0.26
C PRO A 56 -0.28 -43.37 -1.32
N GLU A 57 0.68 -43.64 -2.21
CA GLU A 57 1.17 -42.65 -3.17
C GLU A 57 0.05 -42.15 -4.11
N GLU A 58 -0.85 -43.05 -4.50
CA GLU A 58 -2.03 -42.75 -5.32
C GLU A 58 -3.05 -41.82 -4.65
N LEU A 59 -3.08 -41.76 -3.30
CA LEU A 59 -3.96 -40.86 -2.56
C LEU A 59 -3.33 -39.48 -2.32
N GLU A 60 -1.99 -39.41 -2.35
CA GLU A 60 -1.27 -38.15 -2.18
C GLU A 60 -1.40 -37.24 -3.41
N TRP A 61 -1.30 -37.83 -4.60
CA TRP A 61 -1.36 -37.12 -5.88
C TRP A 61 -2.79 -37.16 -6.47
N ASP A 62 -3.63 -36.24 -6.00
CA ASP A 62 -5.07 -36.20 -6.33
C ASP A 62 -5.44 -35.44 -7.62
N GLY A 63 -4.45 -34.93 -8.36
CA GLY A 63 -4.67 -34.22 -9.62
C GLY A 63 -5.08 -32.75 -9.48
N GLU A 64 -5.27 -32.24 -8.25
CA GLU A 64 -5.74 -30.87 -8.02
C GLU A 64 -4.60 -29.84 -7.93
N ASP A 65 -3.35 -30.28 -7.95
CA ASP A 65 -2.19 -29.43 -7.68
C ASP A 65 -1.99 -28.31 -8.71
N GLU A 66 -2.38 -28.52 -9.97
CA GLU A 66 -2.29 -27.49 -11.01
C GLU A 66 -3.29 -26.33 -10.81
N HIS A 67 -4.36 -26.57 -10.04
CA HIS A 67 -5.42 -25.59 -9.79
C HIS A 67 -5.31 -24.93 -8.42
N ALA A 68 -4.37 -25.40 -7.59
CA ALA A 68 -4.17 -24.93 -6.23
C ALA A 68 -3.20 -23.74 -6.17
N LEU A 69 -3.44 -22.85 -5.22
CA LEU A 69 -2.42 -21.92 -4.74
C LEU A 69 -1.45 -22.68 -3.85
N HIS A 70 -0.14 -22.58 -4.10
CA HIS A 70 0.89 -23.23 -3.28
C HIS A 70 1.74 -22.22 -2.53
N VAL A 71 2.15 -22.63 -1.34
CA VAL A 71 3.11 -21.89 -0.51
C VAL A 71 4.26 -22.83 -0.16
N LEU A 72 5.49 -22.32 -0.31
CA LEU A 72 6.73 -23.04 -0.07
C LEU A 72 7.63 -22.24 0.86
N VAL A 73 8.12 -22.87 1.92
CA VAL A 73 9.08 -22.28 2.87
C VAL A 73 10.45 -22.87 2.61
N LYS A 74 11.45 -22.01 2.44
CA LYS A 74 12.86 -22.38 2.25
C LYS A 74 13.73 -21.79 3.37
N GLU A 75 14.75 -22.52 3.83
CA GLU A 75 15.79 -22.03 4.74
C GLU A 75 17.15 -22.41 4.17
N GLY A 76 18.07 -21.45 4.03
CA GLY A 76 19.36 -21.70 3.37
C GLY A 76 19.26 -22.21 1.92
N GLY A 77 18.13 -21.98 1.25
CA GLY A 77 17.83 -22.50 -0.09
C GLY A 77 17.19 -23.90 -0.12
N GLU A 78 17.15 -24.62 1.00
CA GLU A 78 16.49 -25.91 1.14
C GLU A 78 14.98 -25.71 1.39
N ALA A 79 14.13 -26.52 0.74
CA ALA A 79 12.69 -26.48 0.94
C ALA A 79 12.28 -27.29 2.18
N ILE A 80 11.74 -26.62 3.20
CA ILE A 80 11.54 -27.19 4.55
C ILE A 80 10.06 -27.33 4.96
N GLY A 81 9.15 -26.67 4.27
CA GLY A 81 7.71 -26.81 4.50
C GLY A 81 6.87 -26.30 3.34
N CYS A 82 5.64 -26.79 3.23
CA CYS A 82 4.70 -26.39 2.20
C CYS A 82 3.25 -26.53 2.64
N GLY A 83 2.35 -25.95 1.85
CA GLY A 83 0.91 -26.15 1.94
C GLY A 83 0.24 -25.64 0.68
N ARG A 84 -1.01 -26.04 0.46
CA ARG A 84 -1.81 -25.59 -0.68
C ARG A 84 -3.20 -25.15 -0.26
N MET A 85 -3.84 -24.35 -1.11
CA MET A 85 -5.25 -24.00 -1.01
C MET A 85 -5.93 -24.17 -2.37
N LEU A 86 -7.01 -24.95 -2.40
CA LEU A 86 -7.83 -25.17 -3.59
C LEU A 86 -8.76 -23.98 -3.90
N PRO A 87 -9.34 -23.91 -5.12
CA PRO A 87 -10.26 -22.84 -5.51
C PRO A 87 -11.51 -22.70 -4.63
N ASP A 88 -11.93 -23.73 -3.91
CA ASP A 88 -13.07 -23.69 -2.98
C ASP A 88 -12.70 -23.21 -1.57
N GLY A 89 -11.42 -22.91 -1.32
CA GLY A 89 -10.92 -22.53 0.01
C GLY A 89 -10.48 -23.71 0.87
N HIS A 90 -10.40 -24.93 0.33
CA HIS A 90 -9.84 -26.08 1.01
C HIS A 90 -8.33 -25.94 1.19
N ILE A 91 -7.87 -25.77 2.42
CA ILE A 91 -6.46 -25.80 2.80
C ILE A 91 -6.06 -27.25 3.07
N GLY A 92 -4.97 -27.69 2.44
CA GLY A 92 -4.50 -29.07 2.54
C GLY A 92 -3.01 -29.21 2.25
N ARG A 93 -2.54 -30.46 2.27
CA ARG A 93 -1.13 -30.83 2.04
C ARG A 93 -0.13 -30.00 2.86
N MET A 94 -0.54 -29.64 4.07
CA MET A 94 0.29 -28.92 5.04
C MET A 94 1.39 -29.85 5.56
N ALA A 95 2.62 -29.64 5.11
CA ALA A 95 3.75 -30.51 5.43
C ALA A 95 4.97 -29.70 5.89
N VAL A 96 5.60 -30.16 6.95
CA VAL A 96 6.87 -29.63 7.46
C VAL A 96 7.81 -30.79 7.73
N LEU A 97 9.03 -30.71 7.20
CA LEU A 97 10.06 -31.72 7.42
C LEU A 97 10.35 -31.88 8.92
N LYS A 98 10.56 -33.12 9.36
CA LYS A 98 10.64 -33.49 10.80
C LYS A 98 11.63 -32.63 11.60
N GLY A 99 12.80 -32.33 11.04
CA GLY A 99 13.84 -31.51 11.69
C GLY A 99 13.50 -30.04 11.90
N PHE A 100 12.47 -29.52 11.21
CA PHE A 100 12.09 -28.10 11.25
C PHE A 100 10.75 -27.86 11.97
N ARG A 101 10.14 -28.92 12.52
CA ARG A 101 8.91 -28.81 13.32
C ARG A 101 9.20 -28.14 14.65
N GLY A 102 8.25 -27.36 15.16
CA GLY A 102 8.44 -26.56 16.36
C GLY A 102 9.12 -25.21 16.12
N ASN A 103 9.77 -25.01 14.97
CA ASN A 103 10.50 -23.77 14.64
C ASN A 103 9.64 -22.70 13.94
N GLY A 104 8.31 -22.85 13.95
CA GLY A 104 7.40 -21.87 13.36
C GLY A 104 7.11 -22.01 11.86
N VAL A 105 7.70 -22.99 11.14
CA VAL A 105 7.44 -23.20 9.69
C VAL A 105 5.95 -23.38 9.40
N GLY A 106 5.26 -24.26 10.13
CA GLY A 106 3.82 -24.48 9.93
C GLY A 106 2.98 -23.22 10.17
N ARG A 107 3.40 -22.37 11.13
CA ARG A 107 2.78 -21.06 11.39
C ARG A 107 2.92 -20.13 10.18
N LEU A 108 4.10 -20.11 9.55
CA LEU A 108 4.33 -19.30 8.34
C LEU A 108 3.38 -19.76 7.22
N VAL A 109 3.37 -21.06 6.93
CA VAL A 109 2.52 -21.61 5.86
C VAL A 109 1.03 -21.27 6.08
N ILE A 110 0.46 -21.56 7.25
CA ILE A 110 -0.97 -21.32 7.47
C ILE A 110 -1.32 -19.84 7.45
N LYS A 111 -0.46 -18.97 8.01
CA LYS A 111 -0.70 -17.53 7.96
C LYS A 111 -0.71 -17.00 6.54
N THR A 112 0.23 -17.43 5.71
CA THR A 112 0.28 -17.01 4.29
C THR A 112 -0.92 -17.52 3.51
N LEU A 113 -1.37 -18.76 3.73
CA LEU A 113 -2.59 -19.28 3.10
C LEU A 113 -3.85 -18.50 3.53
N LEU A 114 -3.96 -18.14 4.81
CA LEU A 114 -5.07 -17.31 5.31
C LEU A 114 -5.05 -15.91 4.70
N MET A 115 -3.89 -15.26 4.62
CA MET A 115 -3.76 -13.96 3.94
C MET A 115 -4.18 -14.04 2.47
N GLU A 116 -3.77 -15.11 1.76
CA GLU A 116 -4.18 -15.31 0.37
C GLU A 116 -5.69 -15.63 0.26
N ALA A 117 -6.27 -16.34 1.22
CA ALA A 117 -7.70 -16.60 1.26
C ALA A 117 -8.53 -15.34 1.49
N GLU A 118 -8.06 -14.45 2.38
CA GLU A 118 -8.62 -13.12 2.61
C GLU A 118 -8.51 -12.25 1.35
N ARG A 119 -7.32 -12.23 0.72
CA ARG A 119 -7.09 -11.53 -0.56
C ARG A 119 -8.00 -12.04 -1.68
N LEU A 120 -8.24 -13.35 -1.73
CA LEU A 120 -9.13 -14.00 -2.70
C LEU A 120 -10.61 -13.99 -2.30
N ARG A 121 -10.98 -13.38 -1.16
CA ARG A 121 -12.35 -13.27 -0.65
C ARG A 121 -13.09 -14.60 -0.59
N LYS A 122 -12.43 -15.66 -0.10
CA LYS A 122 -13.08 -16.96 0.04
C LYS A 122 -14.29 -16.92 0.98
N GLY A 123 -14.37 -15.92 1.88
CA GLY A 123 -15.41 -15.74 2.91
C GLY A 123 -15.35 -16.80 4.02
N LYS A 124 -14.91 -18.00 3.66
CA LYS A 124 -14.65 -19.13 4.51
C LYS A 124 -13.52 -19.96 3.91
N VAL A 125 -12.70 -20.54 4.78
CA VAL A 125 -11.78 -21.63 4.43
C VAL A 125 -12.04 -22.82 5.32
N PHE A 126 -11.60 -23.97 4.87
CA PHE A 126 -11.76 -25.21 5.62
C PHE A 126 -10.59 -26.15 5.39
N LEU A 127 -10.46 -27.13 6.26
CA LEU A 127 -9.45 -28.18 6.15
C LEU A 127 -9.92 -29.45 6.84
N ASN A 128 -9.33 -30.57 6.44
CA ASN A 128 -9.42 -31.82 7.17
C ASN A 128 -8.13 -31.95 7.99
N ALA A 129 -8.21 -31.66 9.30
CA ALA A 129 -7.04 -31.74 10.18
C ALA A 129 -6.91 -33.16 10.73
N GLN A 130 -5.71 -33.72 10.75
CA GLN A 130 -5.44 -34.88 11.61
C GLN A 130 -5.83 -34.51 13.05
N THR A 131 -6.48 -35.41 13.79
CA THR A 131 -7.00 -35.10 15.13
C THR A 131 -5.90 -34.54 16.04
N ARG A 132 -4.67 -35.09 15.96
CA ARG A 132 -3.47 -34.60 16.69
C ARG A 132 -3.04 -33.17 16.33
N ALA A 133 -3.40 -32.69 15.14
CA ALA A 133 -3.08 -31.35 14.64
C ALA A 133 -4.24 -30.35 14.79
N ALA A 134 -5.43 -30.79 15.22
CA ALA A 134 -6.59 -29.90 15.37
C ALA A 134 -6.30 -28.70 16.30
N GLY A 135 -5.60 -28.94 17.41
CA GLY A 135 -5.17 -27.90 18.35
C GLY A 135 -4.17 -26.89 17.75
N PHE A 136 -3.44 -27.24 16.68
CA PHE A 136 -2.62 -26.28 15.95
C PHE A 136 -3.49 -25.31 15.14
N TYR A 137 -4.47 -25.82 14.38
CA TYR A 137 -5.35 -24.99 13.55
C TYR A 137 -6.33 -24.14 14.39
N ALA A 138 -6.77 -24.65 15.54
CA ALA A 138 -7.61 -23.90 16.48
C ALA A 138 -6.97 -22.58 16.93
N LYS A 139 -5.63 -22.53 17.08
CA LYS A 139 -4.89 -21.30 17.40
C LYS A 139 -4.99 -20.21 16.32
N TYR A 140 -5.42 -20.57 15.11
CA TYR A 140 -5.62 -19.64 13.99
C TYR A 140 -7.12 -19.37 13.73
N GLY A 141 -7.99 -19.76 14.67
CA GLY A 141 -9.43 -19.49 14.62
C GLY A 141 -10.21 -20.45 13.73
N PHE A 142 -9.68 -21.64 13.44
CA PHE A 142 -10.47 -22.73 12.91
C PHE A 142 -11.27 -23.40 14.02
N ILE A 143 -12.54 -23.68 13.76
CA ILE A 143 -13.44 -24.41 14.66
C ILE A 143 -13.71 -25.80 14.08
N GLN A 144 -13.77 -26.83 14.92
CA GLN A 144 -14.16 -28.16 14.50
C GLN A 144 -15.65 -28.19 14.14
N VAL A 145 -15.98 -28.81 13.01
CA VAL A 145 -17.34 -28.99 12.54
C VAL A 145 -17.57 -30.47 12.27
N GLY A 146 -18.39 -31.13 13.09
CA GLY A 146 -18.67 -32.56 12.98
C GLY A 146 -17.70 -33.46 13.76
N GLY A 147 -17.87 -34.77 13.58
CA GLY A 147 -17.12 -35.82 14.28
C GLY A 147 -15.81 -36.21 13.59
N GLU A 148 -15.06 -37.09 14.25
CA GLU A 148 -13.85 -37.70 13.70
C GLU A 148 -14.19 -38.68 12.56
N PHE A 149 -13.39 -38.70 11.51
CA PHE A 149 -13.50 -39.62 10.38
C PHE A 149 -12.10 -40.09 9.89
N PRO A 150 -11.99 -41.29 9.31
CA PRO A 150 -10.74 -41.77 8.73
C PRO A 150 -10.49 -41.13 7.36
N ASP A 151 -9.25 -40.71 7.12
CA ASP A 151 -8.75 -40.27 5.79
C ASP A 151 -7.35 -40.86 5.59
N ALA A 152 -7.18 -41.67 4.53
CA ALA A 152 -6.01 -42.54 4.30
C ALA A 152 -5.58 -43.36 5.54
N GLY A 153 -6.55 -43.84 6.34
CA GLY A 153 -6.28 -44.61 7.56
C GLY A 153 -5.86 -43.77 8.78
N ILE A 154 -5.81 -42.44 8.66
CA ILE A 154 -5.43 -41.52 9.75
C ILE A 154 -6.71 -40.83 10.28
N PRO A 155 -6.89 -40.72 11.61
CA PRO A 155 -8.02 -39.98 12.18
C PRO A 155 -7.96 -38.48 11.90
N HIS A 156 -9.05 -37.93 11.36
CA HIS A 156 -9.21 -36.53 10.99
C HIS A 156 -10.50 -35.92 11.53
N VAL A 157 -10.49 -34.61 11.73
CA VAL A 157 -11.66 -33.79 12.01
C VAL A 157 -11.76 -32.66 10.98
N ARG A 158 -12.99 -32.38 10.55
CA ARG A 158 -13.26 -31.25 9.66
C ARG A 158 -13.18 -29.97 10.49
N MET A 159 -12.43 -28.99 10.01
CA MET A 159 -12.34 -27.68 10.65
C MET A 159 -12.59 -26.56 9.66
N GLU A 160 -13.25 -25.51 10.11
CA GLU A 160 -13.69 -24.39 9.29
C GLU A 160 -13.34 -23.07 9.95
N LYS A 161 -13.06 -22.04 9.14
CA LYS A 161 -12.84 -20.68 9.60
C LYS A 161 -13.59 -19.73 8.67
N THR A 162 -14.53 -18.97 9.23
CA THR A 162 -15.06 -17.78 8.57
C THR A 162 -13.95 -16.73 8.52
N LEU A 163 -13.72 -16.18 7.34
CA LEU A 163 -12.78 -15.08 7.15
C LEU A 163 -13.59 -13.80 7.25
N ASP A 164 -13.51 -13.12 8.39
CA ASP A 164 -14.01 -11.77 8.50
C ASP A 164 -13.32 -10.93 7.43
N ASN A 165 -14.10 -10.12 6.70
CA ASN A 165 -13.51 -9.16 5.78
C ASN A 165 -12.58 -8.24 6.61
N PHE A 166 -11.38 -7.95 6.11
CA PHE A 166 -10.44 -7.04 6.78
C PHE A 166 -11.11 -5.71 7.17
N SER A 167 -12.00 -5.18 6.32
CA SER A 167 -12.83 -4.02 6.61
C SER A 167 -13.84 -4.24 7.76
N GLU A 168 -14.41 -5.45 7.95
CA GLU A 168 -15.29 -5.76 9.09
C GLU A 168 -14.50 -5.78 10.41
N THR A 169 -13.29 -6.35 10.40
CA THR A 169 -12.39 -6.28 11.55
C THR A 169 -12.03 -4.83 11.89
N LEU A 170 -11.79 -3.99 10.89
CA LEU A 170 -11.56 -2.56 11.11
C LEU A 170 -12.81 -1.86 11.66
N ASN A 171 -13.98 -2.15 11.10
CA ASN A 171 -15.24 -1.56 11.56
C ASN A 171 -15.55 -1.90 13.01
N SER A 172 -15.38 -3.16 13.43
CA SER A 172 -15.63 -3.56 14.81
C SER A 172 -14.71 -2.87 15.83
N ARG A 173 -13.52 -2.43 15.41
CA ARG A 173 -12.51 -1.82 16.28
C ARG A 173 -12.50 -0.29 16.24
N PHE A 174 -12.78 0.29 15.08
CA PHE A 174 -12.48 1.71 14.80
C PHE A 174 -13.63 2.47 14.15
N ALA A 175 -14.73 1.83 13.77
CA ALA A 175 -15.87 2.57 13.23
C ALA A 175 -16.42 3.54 14.28
N ILE A 176 -16.88 4.70 13.81
CA ILE A 176 -17.58 5.68 14.62
C ILE A 176 -18.97 5.82 14.00
N PRO A 177 -20.05 5.43 14.70
CA PRO A 177 -21.40 5.43 14.13
C PRO A 177 -21.76 6.75 13.44
N GLY A 178 -22.11 6.68 12.15
CA GLY A 178 -22.47 7.84 11.33
C GLY A 178 -21.31 8.76 10.94
N ARG A 179 -20.07 8.48 11.37
CA ARG A 179 -18.91 9.36 11.16
C ARG A 179 -17.75 8.69 10.42
N LEU A 180 -17.49 7.41 10.70
CA LEU A 180 -16.40 6.64 10.10
C LEU A 180 -16.81 5.19 9.93
N ARG A 181 -16.61 4.66 8.72
CA ARG A 181 -16.64 3.22 8.42
C ARG A 181 -15.51 2.86 7.47
N PHE A 182 -15.19 1.57 7.39
CA PHE A 182 -14.21 1.02 6.45
C PHE A 182 -14.93 0.19 5.40
N GLN A 183 -14.59 0.42 4.13
CA GLN A 183 -15.07 -0.36 3.00
C GLN A 183 -13.94 -0.60 2.00
N ASP A 184 -13.89 -1.79 1.42
CA ASP A 184 -12.95 -2.13 0.36
C ASP A 184 -13.28 -1.38 -0.94
N ALA A 185 -12.35 -0.55 -1.44
CA ALA A 185 -12.44 0.00 -2.80
C ALA A 185 -12.13 -1.06 -3.88
N ALA A 186 -11.34 -2.07 -3.51
CA ALA A 186 -11.02 -3.27 -4.28
C ALA A 186 -10.62 -4.38 -3.29
N PRO A 187 -10.52 -5.66 -3.71
CA PRO A 187 -10.14 -6.75 -2.81
C PRO A 187 -8.87 -6.48 -2.01
N GLY A 188 -8.99 -6.40 -0.68
CA GLY A 188 -7.85 -6.17 0.24
C GLY A 188 -7.37 -4.72 0.28
N LEU A 189 -8.15 -3.77 -0.24
CA LEU A 189 -7.86 -2.34 -0.22
C LEU A 189 -8.93 -1.57 0.54
N PRO A 190 -8.93 -1.66 1.88
CA PRO A 190 -9.85 -0.89 2.70
C PRO A 190 -9.60 0.61 2.56
N VAL A 191 -10.71 1.33 2.53
CA VAL A 191 -10.80 2.78 2.51
C VAL A 191 -11.67 3.19 3.70
N ALA A 192 -11.14 4.08 4.53
CA ALA A 192 -11.92 4.79 5.53
C ALA A 192 -12.82 5.81 4.82
N GLU A 193 -14.13 5.68 5.00
CA GLU A 193 -15.14 6.63 4.56
C GLU A 193 -15.55 7.48 5.77
N ILE A 194 -15.29 8.78 5.68
CA ILE A 194 -15.44 9.73 6.76
C ILE A 194 -16.54 10.73 6.39
N THR A 195 -17.42 11.02 7.35
CA THR A 195 -18.45 12.05 7.23
C THR A 195 -18.52 12.85 8.51
N THR A 196 -18.42 14.16 8.40
CA THR A 196 -18.55 15.12 9.52
C THR A 196 -19.69 16.10 9.21
N PRO A 197 -20.09 16.98 10.14
CA PRO A 197 -21.07 18.02 9.84
C PRO A 197 -20.63 18.97 8.73
N ASP A 198 -19.31 19.08 8.47
CA ASP A 198 -18.73 20.07 7.57
C ASP A 198 -18.14 19.49 6.29
N ALA A 199 -17.88 18.17 6.23
CA ALA A 199 -17.20 17.57 5.08
C ALA A 199 -17.41 16.06 4.96
N MET A 200 -17.08 15.53 3.79
CA MET A 200 -16.80 14.11 3.60
C MET A 200 -15.34 13.90 3.15
N ALA A 201 -14.78 12.74 3.47
CA ALA A 201 -13.45 12.36 3.02
C ALA A 201 -13.33 10.84 2.83
N ARG A 202 -12.36 10.43 2.03
CA ARG A 202 -11.97 9.03 1.85
C ARG A 202 -10.47 8.88 2.01
N VAL A 203 -10.04 7.91 2.81
CA VAL A 203 -8.61 7.64 3.07
C VAL A 203 -8.31 6.17 2.85
N ALA A 204 -7.50 5.85 1.84
CA ALA A 204 -7.01 4.49 1.63
C ALA A 204 -5.98 4.14 2.69
N LEU A 205 -6.11 2.94 3.28
CA LEU A 205 -5.10 2.45 4.21
C LEU A 205 -3.81 2.07 3.48
N GLN A 206 -3.90 1.62 2.22
CA GLN A 206 -2.71 1.51 1.39
C GLN A 206 -2.14 2.90 1.13
N GLY A 207 -0.87 3.07 1.50
CA GLY A 207 -0.12 4.31 1.35
C GLY A 207 -0.48 5.40 2.35
N GLY A 208 -1.43 5.15 3.26
CA GLY A 208 -2.03 6.22 4.06
C GLY A 208 -2.57 7.35 3.18
N GLN A 209 -3.18 7.02 2.04
CA GLN A 209 -3.43 8.00 0.99
C GLN A 209 -4.82 8.62 1.14
N VAL A 210 -4.89 9.92 1.43
CA VAL A 210 -6.15 10.67 1.32
C VAL A 210 -6.56 10.68 -0.15
N LEU A 211 -7.73 10.14 -0.46
CA LEU A 211 -8.27 10.05 -1.83
C LEU A 211 -9.21 11.19 -2.14
N GLU A 212 -9.97 11.63 -1.14
CA GLU A 212 -11.01 12.61 -1.33
C GLU A 212 -11.15 13.43 -0.06
N TRP A 213 -11.36 14.73 -0.24
CA TRP A 213 -11.93 15.61 0.77
C TRP A 213 -12.79 16.64 0.07
N GLN A 214 -14.02 16.76 0.56
CA GLN A 214 -15.03 17.66 0.04
C GLN A 214 -15.70 18.36 1.23
N PRO A 215 -15.36 19.63 1.51
CA PRO A 215 -16.12 20.44 2.44
C PRO A 215 -17.50 20.76 1.87
N ASN A 216 -18.49 20.90 2.75
CA ASN A 216 -19.88 21.18 2.40
C ASN A 216 -19.99 22.48 1.60
N GLY A 217 -20.89 22.49 0.61
CA GLY A 217 -21.08 23.63 -0.28
C GLY A 217 -20.04 23.76 -1.39
N HIS A 218 -18.97 22.96 -1.38
CA HIS A 218 -17.93 22.99 -2.41
C HIS A 218 -17.89 21.71 -3.25
N LYS A 219 -17.32 21.82 -4.46
CA LYS A 219 -16.89 20.64 -5.24
C LYS A 219 -15.74 19.92 -4.51
N PRO A 220 -15.47 18.63 -4.79
CA PRO A 220 -14.28 17.96 -4.26
C PRO A 220 -13.03 18.81 -4.43
N VAL A 221 -12.22 18.91 -3.36
CA VAL A 221 -10.98 19.71 -3.35
C VAL A 221 -9.80 18.84 -3.76
N ILE A 222 -9.79 17.58 -3.34
CA ILE A 222 -8.77 16.60 -3.72
C ILE A 222 -9.18 15.93 -5.04
N TRP A 223 -8.26 15.86 -6.00
CA TRP A 223 -8.47 15.23 -7.31
C TRP A 223 -7.97 13.79 -7.30
N VAL A 224 -8.76 12.87 -7.85
CA VAL A 224 -8.34 11.51 -8.20
C VAL A 224 -8.73 11.24 -9.65
N SER A 225 -7.84 10.59 -10.39
CA SER A 225 -8.07 10.20 -11.77
C SER A 225 -9.31 9.32 -11.91
N LYS A 226 -10.12 9.55 -12.95
CA LYS A 226 -11.24 8.65 -13.30
C LYS A 226 -10.75 7.27 -13.77
N ALA A 227 -9.51 7.18 -14.25
CA ALA A 227 -8.86 5.94 -14.65
C ALA A 227 -7.96 5.36 -13.54
N ALA A 228 -8.05 5.87 -12.30
CA ALA A 228 -7.24 5.38 -11.21
C ALA A 228 -7.48 3.89 -10.95
N VAL A 229 -6.37 3.13 -10.82
CA VAL A 229 -6.41 1.70 -10.57
C VAL A 229 -6.22 1.44 -9.07
N TYR A 230 -7.18 0.76 -8.47
CA TYR A 230 -7.10 0.30 -7.09
C TYR A 230 -6.55 -1.12 -7.05
N GLN A 231 -5.25 -1.26 -6.78
CA GLN A 231 -4.56 -2.55 -6.74
C GLN A 231 -3.54 -2.60 -5.59
N PRO A 232 -3.44 -3.74 -4.87
CA PRO A 232 -2.37 -3.95 -3.89
C PRO A 232 -0.98 -3.70 -4.48
N GLY A 233 -0.13 -2.95 -3.77
CA GLY A 233 1.23 -2.65 -4.22
C GLY A 233 1.33 -1.58 -5.32
N LYS A 234 0.21 -0.93 -5.70
CA LYS A 234 0.19 0.17 -6.66
C LYS A 234 -0.42 1.42 -6.04
N GLY A 235 0.28 2.55 -6.13
CA GLY A 235 -0.22 3.84 -5.65
C GLY A 235 -1.42 4.30 -6.48
N VAL A 236 -2.39 4.96 -5.84
CA VAL A 236 -3.57 5.50 -6.53
C VAL A 236 -3.17 6.80 -7.22
N ARG A 237 -3.58 7.00 -8.48
CA ARG A 237 -3.29 8.25 -9.23
C ARG A 237 -4.19 9.38 -8.74
N GLY A 238 -3.59 10.35 -8.07
CA GLY A 238 -4.29 11.47 -7.45
C GLY A 238 -4.28 11.37 -5.93
N GLY A 239 -5.21 12.03 -5.25
CA GLY A 239 -5.27 12.05 -3.80
C GLY A 239 -4.10 12.83 -3.19
N VAL A 240 -3.57 12.28 -2.11
CA VAL A 240 -2.37 12.77 -1.42
C VAL A 240 -1.42 11.60 -1.16
N PRO A 241 -0.64 11.16 -2.17
CA PRO A 241 0.40 10.16 -1.95
C PRO A 241 1.43 10.64 -0.92
N VAL A 242 1.83 9.74 -0.03
CA VAL A 242 2.91 9.98 0.95
C VAL A 242 4.26 9.60 0.34
N CYS A 243 5.14 10.57 0.19
CA CYS A 243 6.51 10.40 -0.29
C CYS A 243 7.44 10.21 0.91
N PHE A 244 8.02 9.02 1.10
CA PHE A 244 8.96 8.74 2.20
C PHE A 244 9.74 7.44 1.95
N PRO A 245 11.05 7.36 2.27
CA PRO A 245 11.89 8.36 2.97
C PRO A 245 12.69 9.28 2.04
N TRP A 246 12.33 9.33 0.75
CA TRP A 246 12.84 10.33 -0.17
C TRP A 246 11.72 10.92 -1.03
N PHE A 247 11.88 12.19 -1.38
CA PHE A 247 11.06 12.89 -2.36
C PHE A 247 11.78 12.96 -3.71
N GLY A 248 11.07 12.70 -4.82
CA GLY A 248 11.66 12.64 -6.16
C GLY A 248 12.39 11.32 -6.45
N GLN A 249 13.21 11.29 -7.49
CA GLN A 249 13.97 10.11 -7.91
C GLN A 249 15.21 9.94 -7.03
N LEU A 250 15.46 8.73 -6.51
CA LEU A 250 16.70 8.39 -5.81
C LEU A 250 17.43 7.24 -6.51
N GLY A 251 18.44 7.55 -7.33
CA GLY A 251 19.23 6.55 -8.07
C GLY A 251 18.34 5.52 -8.76
N ASP A 252 18.63 4.23 -8.59
CA ASP A 252 17.81 3.13 -9.13
C ASP A 252 16.69 2.69 -8.16
N LYS A 253 16.56 3.32 -6.98
CA LYS A 253 15.54 2.96 -5.98
C LYS A 253 14.13 3.47 -6.33
N GLY A 254 14.02 4.29 -7.37
CA GLY A 254 12.75 4.80 -7.88
C GLY A 254 12.33 6.13 -7.28
N VAL A 255 11.10 6.54 -7.60
CA VAL A 255 10.55 7.85 -7.26
C VAL A 255 9.69 7.79 -6.00
N HIS A 256 9.86 8.79 -5.12
CA HIS A 256 9.00 9.09 -3.97
C HIS A 256 8.92 7.99 -2.90
N GLY A 257 10.02 7.30 -2.67
CA GLY A 257 10.08 6.29 -1.61
C GLY A 257 9.22 5.07 -1.89
N PHE A 258 8.83 4.37 -0.82
CA PHE A 258 8.20 3.06 -0.90
C PHE A 258 6.93 2.91 -0.06
N VAL A 259 6.59 3.89 0.78
CA VAL A 259 5.46 3.73 1.72
C VAL A 259 4.09 3.87 1.07
N ARG A 260 3.97 4.66 -0.02
CA ARG A 260 2.72 4.92 -0.75
C ARG A 260 2.06 3.69 -1.40
N VAL A 261 2.76 2.57 -1.47
CA VAL A 261 2.26 1.33 -2.06
C VAL A 261 2.09 0.20 -1.03
N ARG A 262 2.29 0.48 0.25
CA ARG A 262 2.25 -0.51 1.34
C ARG A 262 0.99 -0.32 2.19
N MET A 263 0.52 -1.37 2.83
CA MET A 263 -0.64 -1.27 3.74
C MET A 263 -0.22 -0.59 5.05
N TRP A 264 -1.01 0.36 5.52
CA TRP A 264 -0.82 1.01 6.83
C TRP A 264 -1.83 0.47 7.83
N GLU A 265 -1.46 0.51 9.10
CA GLU A 265 -2.31 0.09 10.21
C GLU A 265 -3.12 1.28 10.73
N VAL A 266 -4.41 1.06 11.03
CA VAL A 266 -5.19 2.02 11.82
C VAL A 266 -4.73 1.92 13.27
N ARG A 267 -4.21 3.03 13.80
CA ARG A 267 -3.73 3.13 15.18
C ARG A 267 -4.76 3.75 16.11
N GLU A 268 -5.50 4.74 15.62
CA GLU A 268 -6.51 5.47 16.39
C GLU A 268 -7.57 6.01 15.42
N ALA A 269 -8.81 6.01 15.86
CA ALA A 269 -9.90 6.74 15.24
C ALA A 269 -10.76 7.36 16.34
N LYS A 270 -11.03 8.66 16.26
CA LYS A 270 -11.86 9.37 17.24
C LYS A 270 -12.53 10.59 16.64
N THR A 271 -13.56 11.07 17.31
CA THR A 271 -14.07 12.44 17.12
C THR A 271 -13.49 13.36 18.18
N ASP A 272 -13.21 14.61 17.83
CA ASP A 272 -12.82 15.64 18.79
C ASP A 272 -14.02 16.50 19.25
N LEU A 273 -13.76 17.52 20.06
CA LEU A 273 -14.79 18.42 20.59
C LEU A 273 -15.45 19.31 19.51
N ALA A 274 -14.87 19.38 18.32
CA ALA A 274 -15.39 20.15 17.19
C ALA A 274 -16.12 19.25 16.16
N ASP A 275 -16.50 18.02 16.56
CA ASP A 275 -17.14 17.02 15.67
C ASP A 275 -16.28 16.66 14.44
N THR A 276 -14.99 16.97 14.45
CA THR A 276 -14.06 16.51 13.42
C THR A 276 -13.74 15.04 13.64
N VAL A 277 -13.39 14.33 12.57
CA VAL A 277 -12.89 12.96 12.67
C VAL A 277 -11.38 12.96 12.54
N VAL A 278 -10.70 12.41 13.53
CA VAL A 278 -9.25 12.19 13.56
C VAL A 278 -8.98 10.72 13.30
N LEU A 279 -8.33 10.42 12.18
CA LEU A 279 -7.86 9.09 11.81
C LEU A 279 -6.32 9.06 11.83
N ARG A 280 -5.74 8.18 12.63
CA ARG A 280 -4.29 7.97 12.72
C ARG A 280 -3.93 6.64 12.07
N LEU A 281 -3.18 6.71 11.00
CA LEU A 281 -2.59 5.57 10.30
C LEU A 281 -1.09 5.51 10.61
N GLY A 282 -0.48 4.32 10.55
CA GLY A 282 0.97 4.25 10.60
C GLY A 282 1.58 2.99 10.04
N ILE A 283 2.88 3.06 9.80
CA ILE A 283 3.74 1.98 9.28
C ILE A 283 5.08 2.05 10.02
N ARG A 284 5.67 0.89 10.31
CA ARG A 284 7.00 0.76 10.90
C ARG A 284 7.92 0.02 9.98
N ASP A 285 9.21 0.11 10.24
CA ASP A 285 10.17 -0.72 9.54
C ASP A 285 9.94 -2.21 9.80
N ASP A 286 10.13 -2.99 8.74
CA ASP A 286 10.22 -4.45 8.77
C ASP A 286 11.43 -4.88 7.94
N GLU A 287 11.64 -6.18 7.81
CA GLU A 287 12.78 -6.68 7.03
C GLU A 287 12.73 -6.28 5.55
N SER A 288 11.53 -6.22 4.96
CA SER A 288 11.35 -5.83 3.57
C SER A 288 11.63 -4.34 3.33
N THR A 289 11.32 -3.47 4.30
CA THR A 289 11.67 -2.05 4.21
C THR A 289 13.14 -1.83 4.47
N ARG A 290 13.74 -2.53 5.44
CA ARG A 290 15.18 -2.43 5.73
C ARG A 290 16.06 -2.91 4.58
N ALA A 291 15.58 -3.88 3.78
CA ALA A 291 16.23 -4.28 2.54
C ALA A 291 16.31 -3.14 1.49
N ILE A 292 15.38 -2.17 1.52
CA ILE A 292 15.37 -1.01 0.62
C ILE A 292 16.13 0.16 1.24
N TRP A 293 15.90 0.42 2.52
CA TRP A 293 16.46 1.52 3.30
C TRP A 293 16.67 1.05 4.74
N ASP A 294 17.92 0.75 5.08
CA ASP A 294 18.31 0.05 6.31
C ASP A 294 18.31 0.98 7.54
N HIS A 295 17.12 1.45 7.90
CA HIS A 295 16.88 2.23 9.10
C HIS A 295 15.61 1.77 9.80
N ALA A 296 15.64 1.81 11.13
CA ALA A 296 14.45 1.61 11.95
C ALA A 296 13.66 2.91 12.08
N PHE A 297 12.38 2.86 11.78
CA PHE A 297 11.51 4.04 11.77
C PHE A 297 10.08 3.72 12.22
N ASP A 298 9.39 4.74 12.73
CA ASP A 298 7.95 4.75 12.91
C ASP A 298 7.37 5.97 12.20
N LEU A 299 6.51 5.74 11.19
CA LEU A 299 5.86 6.78 10.40
C LEU A 299 4.36 6.76 10.68
N GLU A 300 3.80 7.93 11.01
CA GLU A 300 2.37 8.11 11.27
C GLU A 300 1.79 9.19 10.36
N LEU A 301 0.59 8.97 9.84
CA LEU A 301 -0.21 10.00 9.19
C LEU A 301 -1.45 10.23 10.04
N ILE A 302 -1.62 11.47 10.49
CA ILE A 302 -2.76 11.91 11.29
C ILE A 302 -3.62 12.79 10.40
N VAL A 303 -4.79 12.28 10.01
CA VAL A 303 -5.75 12.98 9.16
C VAL A 303 -6.88 13.49 10.04
N THR A 304 -7.07 14.80 10.08
CA THR A 304 -8.20 15.45 10.77
C THR A 304 -9.13 16.05 9.72
N VAL A 305 -10.36 15.56 9.68
CA VAL A 305 -11.37 15.92 8.68
C VAL A 305 -12.45 16.79 9.33
N GLY A 306 -12.56 18.04 8.90
CA GLY A 306 -13.62 18.98 9.26
C GLY A 306 -13.86 19.99 8.14
N ALA A 307 -14.26 21.21 8.49
CA ALA A 307 -14.36 22.34 7.56
C ALA A 307 -13.01 22.65 6.86
N ALA A 308 -11.90 22.26 7.48
CA ALA A 308 -10.58 22.17 6.87
C ALA A 308 -10.07 20.73 6.96
N LEU A 309 -9.14 20.37 6.08
CA LEU A 309 -8.38 19.12 6.14
C LEU A 309 -7.00 19.40 6.71
N LYS A 310 -6.66 18.79 7.86
CA LYS A 310 -5.29 18.76 8.38
C LYS A 310 -4.70 17.38 8.15
N MET A 311 -3.48 17.34 7.62
CA MET A 311 -2.67 16.13 7.49
C MET A 311 -1.34 16.37 8.18
N GLU A 312 -0.97 15.51 9.12
CA GLU A 312 0.31 15.58 9.82
C GLU A 312 1.05 14.26 9.64
N LEU A 313 2.18 14.32 8.93
CA LEU A 313 3.09 13.20 8.72
C LEU A 313 4.20 13.28 9.77
N LEU A 314 4.21 12.33 10.70
CA LEU A 314 5.11 12.29 11.85
C LEU A 314 6.10 11.14 11.68
N THR A 315 7.36 11.48 11.48
CA THR A 315 8.47 10.53 11.40
C THR A 315 9.16 10.43 12.75
N ARG A 316 9.50 9.21 13.18
CA ARG A 316 10.35 8.95 14.34
C ARG A 316 11.51 8.04 13.96
N ASN A 317 12.70 8.39 14.42
CA ASN A 317 13.84 7.49 14.38
C ASN A 317 13.78 6.55 15.59
N THR A 318 13.44 5.28 15.36
CA THR A 318 13.38 4.24 16.40
C THR A 318 14.67 3.41 16.47
N GLY A 319 15.64 3.71 15.62
CA GLY A 319 16.94 3.06 15.57
C GLY A 319 17.96 3.66 16.54
N ASN A 320 19.20 3.22 16.36
CA ASN A 320 20.37 3.62 17.16
C ASN A 320 21.37 4.49 16.39
N ALA A 321 21.11 4.79 15.12
CA ALA A 321 21.93 5.65 14.27
C ALA A 321 21.09 6.77 13.67
N PRO A 322 21.67 7.95 13.40
CA PRO A 322 20.95 9.01 12.70
C PRO A 322 20.62 8.59 11.26
N PHE A 323 19.55 9.16 10.71
CA PHE A 323 19.23 9.06 9.29
C PHE A 323 18.76 10.41 8.74
N THR A 324 18.89 10.58 7.43
CA THR A 324 18.44 11.77 6.71
C THR A 324 17.33 11.39 5.75
N ILE A 325 16.28 12.21 5.70
CA ILE A 325 15.11 12.01 4.84
C ILE A 325 14.81 13.27 4.02
N THR A 326 14.12 13.03 2.91
CA THR A 326 13.21 13.99 2.28
C THR A 326 11.83 13.35 2.27
N ASP A 327 10.77 14.12 2.51
CA ASP A 327 9.41 13.57 2.60
C ASP A 327 8.38 14.51 1.99
N GLY A 328 7.12 14.07 1.91
CA GLY A 328 6.11 14.88 1.26
C GLY A 328 4.70 14.34 1.27
N LEU A 329 3.76 15.29 1.24
CA LEU A 329 2.35 15.11 0.96
C LEU A 329 2.08 15.64 -0.46
N HIS A 330 2.08 14.74 -1.42
CA HIS A 330 1.98 15.06 -2.86
C HIS A 330 0.52 15.38 -3.26
N THR A 331 -0.02 16.49 -2.77
CA THR A 331 -1.45 16.78 -2.89
C THR A 331 -1.87 17.17 -4.30
N TYR A 332 -2.80 16.39 -4.87
CA TYR A 332 -3.48 16.70 -6.13
C TYR A 332 -4.76 17.49 -5.86
N PHE A 333 -4.82 18.75 -6.27
CA PHE A 333 -5.99 19.60 -6.13
C PHE A 333 -6.86 19.55 -7.38
N ARG A 334 -8.17 19.46 -7.18
CA ARG A 334 -9.16 19.56 -8.26
C ARG A 334 -9.45 21.01 -8.57
N VAL A 335 -9.23 21.39 -9.81
CA VAL A 335 -9.53 22.73 -10.35
C VAL A 335 -10.51 22.63 -11.52
N GLY A 336 -11.22 23.72 -11.82
CA GLY A 336 -12.17 23.72 -12.93
C GLY A 336 -11.52 23.83 -14.31
N ASP A 337 -10.40 24.56 -14.42
CA ASP A 337 -9.60 24.65 -15.65
C ASP A 337 -8.18 25.13 -15.30
N ILE A 338 -7.17 24.29 -15.56
CA ILE A 338 -5.77 24.62 -15.30
C ILE A 338 -5.31 25.89 -16.02
N ASN A 339 -5.88 26.22 -17.19
CA ASN A 339 -5.51 27.41 -17.96
C ASN A 339 -5.93 28.72 -17.28
N GLN A 340 -6.92 28.66 -16.38
CA GLN A 340 -7.44 29.80 -15.63
C GLN A 340 -6.96 29.80 -14.18
N THR A 341 -6.38 28.69 -13.74
CA THR A 341 -5.89 28.48 -12.38
C THR A 341 -4.62 29.30 -12.14
N LYS A 342 -4.49 29.87 -10.94
CA LYS A 342 -3.29 30.57 -10.48
C LYS A 342 -2.86 30.06 -9.12
N VAL A 343 -1.56 29.96 -8.87
CA VAL A 343 -1.02 29.70 -7.52
C VAL A 343 -0.27 30.93 -7.02
N ARG A 344 -0.77 31.54 -5.95
CA ARG A 344 -0.13 32.67 -5.24
C ARG A 344 0.68 32.19 -4.04
N GLY A 345 1.46 33.11 -3.47
CA GLY A 345 2.30 32.88 -2.28
C GLY A 345 3.78 32.64 -2.59
N LEU A 346 4.10 32.43 -3.87
CA LEU A 346 5.44 32.08 -4.33
C LEU A 346 6.14 33.20 -5.13
N ASP A 347 5.55 34.40 -5.20
CA ASP A 347 6.17 35.55 -5.86
C ASP A 347 7.52 35.88 -5.20
N GLY A 348 8.53 36.20 -6.03
CA GLY A 348 9.89 36.46 -5.58
C GLY A 348 10.66 35.24 -5.05
N THR A 349 10.05 34.05 -5.00
CA THR A 349 10.69 32.84 -4.46
C THR A 349 11.57 32.16 -5.52
N ALA A 350 12.73 31.67 -5.11
CA ALA A 350 13.60 30.87 -5.97
C ALA A 350 13.01 29.46 -6.19
N TYR A 351 13.15 28.93 -7.40
CA TYR A 351 12.73 27.56 -7.70
C TYR A 351 13.68 26.86 -8.66
N LEU A 352 13.76 25.53 -8.54
CA LEU A 352 14.42 24.63 -9.47
C LEU A 352 13.38 24.07 -10.44
N ASP A 353 13.60 24.21 -11.75
CA ASP A 353 12.67 23.71 -12.77
C ASP A 353 13.12 22.35 -13.32
N LYS A 354 12.39 21.28 -12.99
CA LYS A 354 12.75 19.92 -13.44
C LYS A 354 12.58 19.73 -14.94
N THR A 355 11.75 20.55 -15.60
CA THR A 355 11.59 20.52 -17.06
C THR A 355 12.76 21.18 -17.79
N ARG A 356 13.65 21.84 -17.05
CA ARG A 356 14.82 22.58 -17.56
C ARG A 356 16.08 22.18 -16.81
N ASP A 357 16.26 20.87 -16.62
CA ASP A 357 17.44 20.26 -15.99
C ASP A 357 17.78 20.85 -14.60
N PHE A 358 16.75 21.08 -13.78
CA PHE A 358 16.85 21.68 -12.45
C PHE A 358 17.49 23.08 -12.44
N LYS A 359 17.47 23.81 -13.56
CA LYS A 359 17.93 25.19 -13.59
C LYS A 359 17.14 26.04 -12.62
N GLN A 360 17.85 26.90 -11.88
CA GLN A 360 17.26 27.80 -10.91
C GLN A 360 16.73 29.08 -11.58
N PHE A 361 15.55 29.52 -11.14
CA PHE A 361 14.88 30.75 -11.54
C PHE A 361 14.26 31.44 -10.31
N THR A 362 13.74 32.65 -10.50
CA THR A 362 12.93 33.36 -9.51
C THR A 362 11.54 33.56 -10.07
N GLN A 363 10.52 33.19 -9.30
CA GLN A 363 9.13 33.38 -9.68
C GLN A 363 8.78 34.86 -9.68
N SER A 364 8.00 35.28 -10.68
CA SER A 364 7.46 36.63 -10.80
C SER A 364 5.95 36.56 -10.92
N GLY A 365 5.24 37.18 -9.98
CA GLY A 365 3.80 37.09 -9.85
C GLY A 365 3.29 35.67 -9.51
N PRO A 366 1.98 35.42 -9.66
CA PRO A 366 1.42 34.09 -9.45
C PRO A 366 1.96 33.08 -10.47
N VAL A 367 2.02 31.81 -10.07
CA VAL A 367 2.25 30.70 -11.00
C VAL A 367 1.03 30.56 -11.90
N THR A 368 1.26 30.53 -13.21
CA THR A 368 0.26 30.30 -14.25
C THR A 368 0.70 29.14 -15.13
N PHE A 369 -0.26 28.46 -15.77
CA PHE A 369 0.00 27.22 -16.51
C PHE A 369 -0.34 27.38 -17.99
N SER A 370 0.66 27.16 -18.85
CA SER A 370 0.51 27.13 -20.31
C SER A 370 1.33 26.00 -20.97
N GLU A 371 2.04 25.23 -20.15
CA GLU A 371 2.92 24.12 -20.53
C GLU A 371 3.12 23.20 -19.32
N GLU A 372 3.86 22.09 -19.49
CA GLU A 372 4.29 21.25 -18.37
C GLU A 372 4.99 22.11 -17.32
N THR A 373 4.59 21.96 -16.07
CA THR A 373 5.18 22.66 -14.94
C THR A 373 5.63 21.62 -13.93
N ASP A 374 6.90 21.63 -13.54
CA ASP A 374 7.45 20.81 -12.47
C ASP A 374 8.52 21.61 -11.73
N ARG A 375 8.11 22.36 -10.71
CA ARG A 375 8.95 23.37 -10.04
C ARG A 375 9.06 23.08 -8.56
N VAL A 376 10.29 23.03 -8.06
CA VAL A 376 10.61 22.92 -6.63
C VAL A 376 10.97 24.31 -6.11
N TYR A 377 10.06 24.95 -5.39
CA TYR A 377 10.28 26.21 -4.71
C TYR A 377 11.03 25.95 -3.42
N ILE A 378 12.16 26.64 -3.23
CA ILE A 378 13.11 26.39 -2.13
C ILE A 378 13.16 27.59 -1.18
N ASP A 379 13.64 27.35 0.04
CA ASP A 379 13.78 28.35 1.11
C ASP A 379 12.49 29.12 1.41
N THR A 380 11.35 28.44 1.36
CA THR A 380 10.04 29.05 1.57
C THR A 380 9.15 28.24 2.50
N ALA A 381 8.63 28.92 3.52
CA ALA A 381 7.58 28.43 4.41
C ALA A 381 6.19 28.98 4.02
N ALA A 382 6.09 29.71 2.90
CA ALA A 382 4.88 30.44 2.55
C ALA A 382 3.70 29.50 2.27
N ASP A 383 2.52 29.93 2.71
CA ASP A 383 1.25 29.37 2.26
C ASP A 383 1.13 29.56 0.73
N CYS A 384 0.53 28.56 0.08
CA CYS A 384 0.07 28.70 -1.29
C CYS A 384 -1.44 28.94 -1.33
N LEU A 385 -1.89 29.81 -2.22
CA LEU A 385 -3.31 30.01 -2.48
C LEU A 385 -3.61 29.68 -3.94
N ILE A 386 -4.41 28.64 -4.16
CA ILE A 386 -4.84 28.20 -5.50
C ILE A 386 -6.14 28.95 -5.81
N GLU A 387 -6.08 29.89 -6.74
CA GLU A 387 -7.26 30.60 -7.25
C GLU A 387 -7.88 29.77 -8.39
N ASP A 388 -9.14 29.40 -8.23
CA ASP A 388 -9.92 28.66 -9.23
C ASP A 388 -11.16 29.49 -9.63
N PRO A 389 -11.04 30.35 -10.67
CA PRO A 389 -12.15 31.18 -11.13
C PRO A 389 -13.34 30.37 -11.66
N VAL A 390 -13.11 29.15 -12.17
CA VAL A 390 -14.17 28.33 -12.76
C VAL A 390 -15.10 27.78 -11.68
N PHE A 391 -14.55 27.35 -10.55
CA PHE A 391 -15.35 26.97 -9.39
C PHE A 391 -15.64 28.12 -8.42
N GLY A 392 -15.11 29.32 -8.69
CA GLY A 392 -15.36 30.52 -7.89
C GLY A 392 -14.88 30.38 -6.45
N ARG A 393 -13.70 29.78 -6.24
CA ARG A 393 -13.14 29.49 -4.91
C ARG A 393 -11.64 29.75 -4.86
N SER A 394 -11.11 29.92 -3.65
CA SER A 394 -9.67 29.80 -3.41
C SER A 394 -9.37 28.64 -2.47
N ILE A 395 -8.30 27.90 -2.71
CA ILE A 395 -7.85 26.81 -1.83
C ILE A 395 -6.55 27.23 -1.17
N ARG A 396 -6.55 27.42 0.15
CA ARG A 396 -5.33 27.70 0.92
C ARG A 396 -4.65 26.40 1.27
N VAL A 397 -3.34 26.35 1.05
CA VAL A 397 -2.44 25.26 1.41
C VAL A 397 -1.36 25.85 2.33
N ALA A 398 -1.60 25.76 3.63
CA ALA A 398 -0.64 26.18 4.65
C ALA A 398 0.20 24.99 5.10
N LYS A 399 1.45 25.25 5.52
CA LYS A 399 2.39 24.19 5.87
C LYS A 399 3.23 24.50 7.10
N LEU A 400 3.65 23.45 7.81
CA LEU A 400 4.65 23.50 8.88
C LEU A 400 5.64 22.34 8.71
N GLY A 401 6.87 22.54 9.19
CA GLY A 401 7.94 21.55 9.06
C GLY A 401 8.51 21.42 7.64
N SER A 402 8.19 22.35 6.74
CA SER A 402 8.64 22.34 5.35
C SER A 402 9.13 23.71 4.91
N GLN A 403 10.31 23.72 4.29
CA GLN A 403 10.93 24.89 3.66
C GLN A 403 10.91 24.79 2.13
N SER A 404 10.11 23.86 1.58
CA SER A 404 9.98 23.68 0.13
C SER A 404 8.54 23.37 -0.30
N SER A 405 8.14 23.86 -1.47
CA SER A 405 6.84 23.56 -2.08
C SER A 405 7.06 23.08 -3.50
N VAL A 406 6.33 22.07 -3.95
CA VAL A 406 6.34 21.69 -5.37
C VAL A 406 5.05 22.10 -6.02
N VAL A 407 5.14 22.73 -7.19
CA VAL A 407 4.00 22.98 -8.07
C VAL A 407 4.17 22.15 -9.32
N TRP A 408 3.20 21.29 -9.60
CA TRP A 408 3.27 20.36 -10.72
C TRP A 408 1.96 20.25 -11.50
N ASN A 409 2.07 20.26 -12.82
CA ASN A 409 1.03 19.84 -13.74
C ASN A 409 1.71 19.14 -14.94
N PRO A 410 1.28 17.92 -15.31
CA PRO A 410 1.95 17.15 -16.35
C PRO A 410 1.77 17.70 -17.76
N TRP A 411 0.73 18.50 -17.99
CA TRP A 411 0.29 18.90 -19.32
C TRP A 411 -0.05 17.73 -20.25
N SER A 412 -0.42 18.04 -21.49
CA SER A 412 -1.00 17.07 -22.42
C SER A 412 -0.02 15.98 -22.88
N GLU A 413 1.26 16.29 -23.07
CA GLU A 413 2.22 15.30 -23.60
C GLU A 413 2.63 14.30 -22.53
N LYS A 414 2.92 14.75 -21.30
CA LYS A 414 3.32 13.85 -20.22
C LYS A 414 2.16 13.01 -19.71
N GLU A 415 0.93 13.54 -19.75
CA GLU A 415 -0.29 12.79 -19.42
C GLU A 415 -0.40 11.48 -20.21
N LYS A 416 -0.03 11.47 -21.50
CA LYS A 416 -0.08 10.28 -22.37
C LYS A 416 0.76 9.12 -21.83
N GLY A 417 1.77 9.40 -21.00
CA GLY A 417 2.60 8.39 -20.35
C GLY A 417 1.94 7.72 -19.14
N PHE A 418 0.79 8.23 -18.65
CA PHE A 418 0.11 7.70 -17.48
C PHE A 418 -1.06 6.80 -17.87
N ALA A 419 -0.86 5.48 -17.79
CA ALA A 419 -1.92 4.51 -18.03
C ALA A 419 -3.08 4.56 -17.01
N ASP A 420 -2.87 5.21 -15.86
CA ASP A 420 -3.86 5.39 -14.79
C ASP A 420 -4.40 6.83 -14.68
N MET A 421 -4.27 7.63 -15.75
CA MET A 421 -4.85 8.96 -15.88
C MET A 421 -5.72 9.02 -17.14
N ALA A 422 -6.98 9.45 -17.04
CA ALA A 422 -7.82 9.55 -18.23
C ALA A 422 -7.39 10.76 -19.08
N ALA A 423 -7.61 10.67 -20.39
CA ALA A 423 -7.19 11.71 -21.33
C ALA A 423 -7.85 13.07 -21.03
N GLY A 424 -7.03 14.12 -20.99
CA GLY A 424 -7.45 15.50 -20.75
C GLY A 424 -7.64 15.87 -19.28
N GLU A 425 -7.44 14.95 -18.34
CA GLU A 425 -7.60 15.23 -16.90
C GLU A 425 -6.50 16.12 -16.33
N TYR A 426 -5.38 16.34 -17.03
CA TYR A 426 -4.39 17.35 -16.64
C TYR A 426 -5.02 18.75 -16.52
N LYS A 427 -6.15 18.99 -17.19
CA LYS A 427 -6.90 20.26 -17.12
C LYS A 427 -7.69 20.43 -15.83
N ASP A 428 -8.01 19.32 -15.16
CA ASP A 428 -8.87 19.30 -13.98
C ASP A 428 -8.07 19.28 -12.67
N MET A 429 -6.73 19.38 -12.75
CA MET A 429 -5.84 19.18 -11.62
C MET A 429 -4.63 20.11 -11.58
N VAL A 430 -4.16 20.40 -10.37
CA VAL A 430 -2.83 20.96 -10.11
C VAL A 430 -2.29 20.34 -8.84
N CYS A 431 -1.00 19.99 -8.81
CA CYS A 431 -0.34 19.61 -7.58
C CYS A 431 0.28 20.83 -6.93
N VAL A 432 -0.01 21.01 -5.64
CA VAL A 432 0.71 21.94 -4.75
C VAL A 432 1.09 21.13 -3.52
N GLU A 433 2.35 20.75 -3.45
CA GLU A 433 2.82 19.70 -2.56
C GLU A 433 3.52 20.31 -1.36
N THR A 434 3.13 19.85 -0.17
CA THR A 434 3.84 20.16 1.08
C THR A 434 4.94 19.13 1.25
N VAL A 435 6.20 19.54 1.09
CA VAL A 435 7.33 18.62 0.98
C VAL A 435 8.56 19.14 1.70
N ASN A 436 9.44 18.24 2.11
CA ASN A 436 10.85 18.49 2.32
C ASN A 436 11.58 17.93 1.10
N ALA A 437 11.71 18.71 0.02
CA ALA A 437 12.38 18.31 -1.22
C ALA A 437 13.81 18.87 -1.27
N SER A 438 14.78 18.05 -1.66
CA SER A 438 16.20 18.45 -1.74
C SER A 438 16.34 19.81 -2.43
N PRO A 439 16.99 20.80 -1.78
CA PRO A 439 17.94 20.69 -0.66
C PRO A 439 17.35 20.67 0.76
N ASP A 440 16.03 20.71 0.94
CA ASP A 440 15.35 20.68 2.25
C ASP A 440 15.37 19.28 2.87
N GLU A 441 16.51 18.87 3.41
CA GLU A 441 16.73 17.55 4.02
C GLU A 441 16.61 17.59 5.55
N ILE A 442 15.99 16.55 6.13
CA ILE A 442 15.78 16.44 7.58
C ILE A 442 16.62 15.31 8.14
N THR A 443 17.53 15.63 9.07
CA THR A 443 18.35 14.62 9.76
C THR A 443 17.82 14.37 11.18
N LEU A 444 17.46 13.12 11.47
CA LEU A 444 16.94 12.70 12.77
C LEU A 444 17.96 11.86 13.52
N ALA A 445 18.41 12.35 14.67
CA ALA A 445 19.15 11.54 15.65
C ALA A 445 18.30 10.38 16.21
N PRO A 446 18.91 9.35 16.83
CA PRO A 446 18.17 8.30 17.54
C PRO A 446 17.13 8.86 18.51
N GLY A 447 15.88 8.39 18.44
CA GLY A 447 14.74 8.91 19.21
C GLY A 447 14.18 10.26 18.73
N GLY A 448 14.84 10.89 17.75
CA GLY A 448 14.44 12.14 17.12
C GLY A 448 13.14 12.01 16.32
N LYS A 449 12.46 13.14 16.11
CA LYS A 449 11.14 13.22 15.50
C LYS A 449 11.05 14.41 14.54
N HIS A 450 10.35 14.23 13.43
CA HIS A 450 10.01 15.29 12.47
C HIS A 450 8.51 15.29 12.22
N SER A 451 7.91 16.47 12.11
CA SER A 451 6.49 16.62 11.75
C SER A 451 6.36 17.54 10.54
N LEU A 452 5.85 16.98 9.44
CA LEU A 452 5.45 17.69 8.24
C LEU A 452 3.93 17.84 8.25
N VAL A 453 3.43 19.08 8.23
CA VAL A 453 2.00 19.36 8.35
C VAL A 453 1.50 20.13 7.14
N ALA A 454 0.38 19.68 6.57
CA ALA A 454 -0.41 20.43 5.61
C ALA A 454 -1.79 20.76 6.20
N PHE A 455 -2.20 22.02 6.08
CA PHE A 455 -3.55 22.49 6.36
C PHE A 455 -4.18 22.98 5.07
N ILE A 456 -5.34 22.41 4.72
CA ILE A 456 -6.05 22.73 3.49
C ILE A 456 -7.43 23.29 3.86
N GLY A 457 -7.71 24.50 3.39
CA GLY A 457 -8.99 25.19 3.57
C GLY A 457 -9.52 25.74 2.25
N VAL A 458 -10.83 25.97 2.16
CA VAL A 458 -11.46 26.67 1.04
C VAL A 458 -11.98 28.02 1.53
N GLU A 459 -11.68 29.08 0.77
CA GLU A 459 -12.07 30.47 1.00
C GLU A 459 -13.06 30.97 -0.06
#